data_AF-A0A814HHH7-F1
#
_entry.id   AF-A0A814HHH7-F1
#
_cell.length_a   1.000
_cell.length_b   1.000
_cell.length_c   1.000
_cell.angle_alpha   90.00
_cell.angle_beta   90.00
_cell.angle_gamma   90.00
#
_symmetry.space_group_name_H-M   'P 1'
#
loop_
_entity.id
_entity.type
_entity.pdbx_description
1 polymer ?
#
loop_
_entity_poly.entity_id
_entity_poly.type
_entity_poly.pdbx_seq_one_letter_code
_entity_poly.pdbx_strand_id
1 'polypeptide(L)'
;MMKSDVKRLANEMNLERIARKHESMGLCFVGKRKFSRFISQFIPDNIGYIKLIETNEIIGKHCGIHCYTMGQRITPINKHYTSSKPLFIAKKDPIENIIYAAPGTNHPALFTKSFHTDIPYWINEMPLLLKETGQYQCDFRFQHKHRPLSVIISLLNNNTLQVSLPIPIRSICPGQYAVFYDENEVLGAARIIDSGISLYDLKWTEPLINSDLFLNMC
;
A
#
# COMPACT_ATOMS: atom_id res chain seq x y z
N MET A 1 26.04 -6.11 8.83
CA MET A 1 25.80 -7.06 9.94
C MET A 1 24.38 -7.59 9.84
N MET A 2 24.18 -8.90 9.88
CA MET A 2 22.85 -9.49 9.87
C MET A 2 22.24 -9.51 11.28
N LYS A 3 20.93 -9.68 11.35
CA LYS A 3 20.21 -9.79 12.64
C LYS A 3 20.66 -10.98 13.48
N SER A 4 21.05 -12.09 12.86
CA SER A 4 21.66 -13.24 13.53
C SER A 4 22.97 -12.86 14.23
N ASP A 5 23.80 -12.05 13.57
CA ASP A 5 25.06 -11.56 14.13
C ASP A 5 24.80 -10.67 15.35
N VAL A 6 23.81 -9.76 15.27
CA VAL A 6 23.41 -8.90 16.41
C VAL A 6 22.99 -9.74 17.62
N LYS A 7 22.23 -10.82 17.40
CA LYS A 7 21.83 -11.72 18.49
C LYS A 7 23.01 -12.52 19.07
N ARG A 8 23.94 -12.95 18.22
CA ARG A 8 25.17 -13.64 18.65
C ARG A 8 26.01 -12.72 19.54
N LEU A 9 26.30 -11.51 19.08
CA LEU A 9 27.05 -10.49 19.83
C LEU A 9 26.37 -10.18 21.17
N ALA A 10 25.04 -10.04 21.19
CA ALA A 10 24.31 -9.82 22.43
C ALA A 10 24.52 -10.97 23.45
N ASN A 11 24.56 -12.22 23.01
CA ASN A 11 24.86 -13.35 23.90
C ASN A 11 26.31 -13.31 24.40
N GLU A 12 27.28 -13.01 23.54
CA GLU A 12 28.70 -12.87 23.91
C GLU A 12 28.92 -11.76 24.95
N MET A 13 28.10 -10.71 24.92
CA MET A 13 28.12 -9.60 25.87
C MET A 13 27.27 -9.84 27.13
N ASN A 14 26.83 -11.07 27.40
CA ASN A 14 25.94 -11.43 28.52
C ASN A 14 24.57 -10.73 28.51
N LEU A 15 24.07 -10.31 27.34
CA LEU A 15 22.75 -9.70 27.15
C LEU A 15 21.70 -10.73 26.68
N GLU A 16 21.76 -11.97 27.18
CA GLU A 16 20.90 -13.08 26.74
C GLU A 16 19.40 -12.79 26.81
N ARG A 17 18.97 -12.03 27.82
CA ARG A 17 17.57 -11.63 27.99
C ARG A 17 17.11 -10.76 26.81
N ILE A 18 17.98 -9.90 26.30
CA ILE A 18 17.70 -9.04 25.15
C ILE A 18 17.75 -9.86 23.86
N ALA A 19 18.73 -10.76 23.70
CA ALA A 19 18.86 -11.63 22.53
C ALA A 19 17.63 -12.54 22.31
N ARG A 20 17.02 -13.03 23.41
CA ARG A 20 15.80 -13.84 23.40
C ARG A 20 14.50 -13.04 23.28
N LYS A 21 14.53 -11.73 23.55
CA LYS A 21 13.33 -10.89 23.51
C LYS A 21 12.76 -10.87 22.08
N HIS A 22 11.48 -11.18 21.95
CA HIS A 22 10.77 -11.00 20.68
C HIS A 22 10.70 -9.53 20.31
N GLU A 23 10.76 -9.26 19.01
CA GLU A 23 10.63 -7.91 18.49
C GLU A 23 9.23 -7.36 18.73
N SER A 24 9.18 -6.03 18.89
CA SER A 24 7.93 -5.31 18.86
C SER A 24 7.31 -5.44 17.47
N MET A 25 6.05 -5.88 17.42
CA MET A 25 5.27 -5.99 16.19
C MET A 25 4.08 -5.01 16.27
N GLY A 26 3.74 -4.40 15.14
CA GLY A 26 2.67 -3.39 15.08
C GLY A 26 3.17 -1.98 15.37
N LEU A 27 2.24 -1.04 15.58
CA LEU A 27 2.56 0.34 15.92
C LEU A 27 3.21 0.43 17.30
N CYS A 28 4.34 1.15 17.38
CA CYS A 28 5.19 1.23 18.57
C CYS A 28 4.43 1.58 19.86
N PHE A 29 3.43 2.47 19.78
CA PHE A 29 2.66 2.95 20.94
C PHE A 29 1.35 2.20 21.20
N VAL A 30 0.89 1.35 20.28
CA VAL A 30 -0.39 0.62 20.41
C VAL A 30 -0.18 -0.76 21.08
N GLY A 31 0.97 -1.37 20.84
CA GLY A 31 1.26 -2.74 21.30
C GLY A 31 0.41 -3.80 20.59
N LYS A 32 0.18 -4.94 21.24
CA LYS A 32 -0.45 -6.16 20.64
C LYS A 32 -1.98 -6.12 20.53
N ARG A 33 -2.61 -4.95 20.45
CA ARG A 33 -4.09 -4.81 20.41
C ARG A 33 -4.62 -4.81 18.98
N LYS A 34 -5.88 -5.21 18.77
CA LYS A 34 -6.55 -5.06 17.46
C LYS A 34 -6.64 -3.57 17.11
N PHE A 35 -6.04 -3.17 15.99
CA PHE A 35 -5.94 -1.77 15.57
C PHE A 35 -7.31 -1.08 15.44
N SER A 36 -8.31 -1.76 14.88
CA SER A 36 -9.67 -1.21 14.75
C SER A 36 -10.25 -0.78 16.09
N ARG A 37 -10.14 -1.63 17.12
CA ARG A 37 -10.61 -1.31 18.48
C ARG A 37 -9.83 -0.16 19.13
N PHE A 38 -8.56 0.03 18.76
CA PHE A 38 -7.77 1.14 19.25
C PHE A 38 -8.24 2.46 18.61
N ILE A 39 -8.39 2.50 17.29
CA ILE A 39 -8.79 3.71 16.57
C ILE A 39 -10.21 4.17 16.90
N SER A 40 -11.17 3.25 17.09
CA SER A 40 -12.56 3.62 17.46
C SER A 40 -12.67 4.37 18.79
N GLN A 41 -11.61 4.46 19.60
CA GLN A 41 -11.58 5.27 20.82
C GLN A 41 -11.33 6.76 20.54
N PHE A 42 -10.80 7.07 19.35
CA PHE A 42 -10.39 8.43 18.95
C PHE A 42 -11.20 8.95 17.77
N ILE A 43 -11.66 8.06 16.88
CA ILE A 43 -12.45 8.41 15.70
C ILE A 43 -13.83 7.78 15.85
N PRO A 44 -14.91 8.58 15.84
CA PRO A 44 -16.27 8.04 15.92
C PRO A 44 -16.59 7.21 14.67
N ASP A 45 -17.44 6.20 14.86
CA ASP A 45 -17.94 5.40 13.76
C ASP A 45 -18.77 6.27 12.81
N ASN A 46 -18.53 6.12 11.51
CA ASN A 46 -19.32 6.74 10.45
C ASN A 46 -19.84 5.63 9.53
N ILE A 47 -21.10 5.26 9.74
CA ILE A 47 -21.71 4.11 9.05
C ILE A 47 -21.91 4.45 7.57
N GLY A 48 -21.33 3.61 6.72
CA GLY A 48 -21.44 3.71 5.27
C GLY A 48 -21.74 2.37 4.63
N TYR A 49 -21.73 2.32 3.30
CA TYR A 49 -22.11 1.14 2.52
C TYR A 49 -20.91 0.53 1.81
N ILE A 50 -20.91 -0.80 1.72
CA ILE A 50 -19.99 -1.53 0.85
C ILE A 50 -20.76 -1.94 -0.40
N LYS A 51 -20.27 -1.54 -1.58
CA LYS A 51 -20.86 -1.87 -2.89
C LYS A 51 -19.93 -2.76 -3.70
N LEU A 52 -20.48 -3.60 -4.58
CA LEU A 52 -19.70 -4.27 -5.63
C LEU A 52 -19.29 -3.25 -6.68
N ILE A 53 -18.02 -3.29 -7.09
CA ILE A 53 -17.51 -2.34 -8.09
C ILE A 53 -18.11 -2.57 -9.48
N GLU A 54 -18.48 -3.82 -9.80
CA GLU A 54 -19.02 -4.20 -11.11
C GLU A 54 -20.48 -3.76 -11.28
N THR A 55 -21.31 -3.92 -10.23
CA THR A 55 -22.77 -3.75 -10.31
C THR A 55 -23.32 -2.57 -9.52
N ASN A 56 -22.49 -1.94 -8.66
CA ASN A 56 -22.92 -0.99 -7.62
C ASN A 56 -23.91 -1.57 -6.58
N GLU A 57 -24.12 -2.88 -6.56
CA GLU A 57 -25.01 -3.54 -5.59
C GLU A 57 -24.45 -3.43 -4.17
N ILE A 58 -25.31 -3.11 -3.19
CA ILE A 58 -24.93 -3.01 -1.78
C ILE A 58 -24.80 -4.42 -1.19
N ILE A 59 -23.58 -4.77 -0.76
CA ILE A 59 -23.25 -6.08 -0.16
C ILE A 59 -22.98 -6.01 1.35
N GLY A 60 -23.10 -4.82 1.95
CA GLY A 60 -22.87 -4.66 3.38
C GLY A 60 -22.86 -3.22 3.84
N LYS A 61 -22.66 -3.05 5.15
CA LYS A 61 -22.37 -1.78 5.82
C LYS A 61 -21.01 -1.85 6.49
N HIS A 62 -20.35 -0.71 6.63
CA HIS A 62 -19.11 -0.60 7.39
C HIS A 62 -19.24 0.42 8.51
N CYS A 63 -18.43 0.31 9.56
CA CYS A 63 -18.43 1.26 10.69
C CYS A 63 -17.56 2.50 10.44
N GLY A 64 -16.83 2.55 9.32
CA GLY A 64 -16.06 3.72 8.91
C GLY A 64 -14.96 3.36 7.91
N ILE A 65 -14.67 4.27 6.98
CA ILE A 65 -13.68 4.05 5.92
C ILE A 65 -12.27 3.84 6.47
N HIS A 66 -11.97 4.45 7.62
CA HIS A 66 -10.68 4.33 8.31
C HIS A 66 -10.38 2.91 8.82
N CYS A 67 -11.39 2.06 8.97
CA CYS A 67 -11.24 0.66 9.37
C CYS A 67 -10.77 -0.27 8.22
N TYR A 68 -10.62 0.27 7.00
CA TYR A 68 -10.36 -0.52 5.80
C TYR A 68 -9.17 0.01 5.00
N THR A 69 -8.32 -0.92 4.56
CA THR A 69 -7.18 -0.66 3.69
C THR A 69 -7.47 -1.16 2.27
N MET A 70 -6.92 -0.49 1.26
CA MET A 70 -7.00 -0.98 -0.13
C MET A 70 -6.38 -2.38 -0.21
N GLY A 71 -6.97 -3.27 -1.01
CA GLY A 71 -6.51 -4.65 -1.15
C GLY A 71 -6.81 -5.56 0.04
N GLN A 72 -7.44 -5.06 1.10
CA GLN A 72 -7.85 -5.86 2.24
C GLN A 72 -8.95 -6.84 1.84
N ARG A 73 -8.75 -8.13 2.15
CA ARG A 73 -9.79 -9.15 2.01
C ARG A 73 -10.92 -8.87 3.00
N ILE A 74 -12.16 -8.88 2.52
CA ILE A 74 -13.35 -8.77 3.35
C ILE A 74 -14.24 -10.00 3.19
N THR A 75 -14.97 -10.31 4.26
CA THR A 75 -16.05 -11.30 4.19
C THR A 75 -17.32 -10.58 3.73
N PRO A 76 -18.12 -11.16 2.82
CA PRO A 76 -19.42 -10.61 2.48
C PRO A 76 -20.27 -10.46 3.75
N ILE A 77 -20.86 -9.29 3.95
CA ILE A 77 -21.69 -9.01 5.13
C ILE A 77 -23.14 -9.40 4.84
N ASN A 78 -23.54 -9.38 3.56
CA ASN A 78 -24.85 -9.81 3.10
C ASN A 78 -24.84 -11.29 2.66
N LYS A 79 -25.85 -12.06 3.10
CA LYS A 79 -26.09 -13.46 2.71
C LYS A 79 -26.43 -13.62 1.22
N HIS A 80 -26.79 -12.55 0.52
CA HIS A 80 -27.13 -12.57 -0.90
C HIS A 80 -25.91 -12.58 -1.84
N TYR A 81 -24.70 -12.33 -1.35
CA TYR A 81 -23.50 -12.53 -2.16
C TYR A 81 -23.19 -14.03 -2.26
N THR A 82 -23.62 -14.64 -3.37
CA THR A 82 -23.53 -16.10 -3.61
C THR A 82 -22.24 -16.53 -4.30
N SER A 83 -21.40 -15.58 -4.73
CA SER A 83 -20.14 -15.90 -5.42
C SER A 83 -19.12 -16.52 -4.47
N SER A 84 -18.42 -17.55 -4.95
CA SER A 84 -17.35 -18.24 -4.21
C SER A 84 -16.03 -17.44 -4.17
N LYS A 85 -15.93 -16.35 -4.94
CA LYS A 85 -14.71 -15.54 -5.00
C LYS A 85 -14.55 -14.69 -3.73
N PRO A 86 -13.35 -14.62 -3.14
CA PRO A 86 -13.07 -13.69 -2.04
C PRO A 86 -13.23 -12.25 -2.52
N LEU A 87 -13.72 -11.38 -1.64
CA LEU A 87 -13.87 -9.94 -1.91
C LEU A 87 -12.69 -9.15 -1.36
N PHE A 88 -12.30 -8.10 -2.08
CA PHE A 88 -11.22 -7.20 -1.67
C PHE A 88 -11.63 -5.74 -1.84
N ILE A 89 -11.18 -4.86 -0.95
CA ILE A 89 -11.42 -3.42 -1.08
C ILE A 89 -10.64 -2.87 -2.28
N ALA A 90 -11.35 -2.32 -3.26
CA ALA A 90 -10.78 -1.83 -4.52
C ALA A 90 -10.85 -0.32 -4.68
N LYS A 91 -11.79 0.35 -4.02
CA LYS A 91 -11.89 1.82 -4.01
C LYS A 91 -12.57 2.29 -2.74
N LYS A 92 -12.19 3.47 -2.26
CA LYS A 92 -12.82 4.14 -1.12
C LYS A 92 -13.25 5.53 -1.58
N ASP A 93 -14.52 5.84 -1.40
CA ASP A 93 -15.10 7.15 -1.66
C ASP A 93 -15.44 7.81 -0.32
N PRO A 94 -14.57 8.70 0.20
CA PRO A 94 -14.80 9.36 1.48
C PRO A 94 -15.89 10.43 1.43
N ILE A 95 -16.24 10.94 0.24
CA ILE A 95 -17.27 11.97 0.07
C ILE A 95 -18.64 11.33 0.24
N GLU A 96 -18.88 10.24 -0.49
CA GLU A 96 -20.16 9.51 -0.42
C GLU A 96 -20.22 8.50 0.73
N ASN A 97 -19.12 8.34 1.48
CA ASN A 97 -18.95 7.33 2.53
C ASN A 97 -19.22 5.90 2.01
N ILE A 98 -18.66 5.57 0.84
CA ILE A 98 -18.83 4.27 0.17
C ILE A 98 -17.48 3.56 0.06
N ILE A 99 -17.48 2.26 0.29
CA ILE A 99 -16.38 1.37 -0.05
C ILE A 99 -16.79 0.47 -1.20
N TYR A 100 -15.96 0.37 -2.22
CA TYR A 100 -16.16 -0.54 -3.33
C TYR A 100 -15.31 -1.80 -3.15
N ALA A 101 -15.95 -2.95 -3.29
CA ALA A 101 -15.31 -4.25 -3.24
C ALA A 101 -15.27 -4.91 -4.62
N ALA A 102 -14.17 -5.57 -4.91
CA ALA A 102 -13.94 -6.31 -6.14
C ALA A 102 -13.85 -7.83 -5.88
N PRO A 103 -14.47 -8.66 -6.74
CA PRO A 103 -14.42 -10.11 -6.62
C PRO A 103 -13.11 -10.70 -7.19
N GLY A 104 -12.40 -11.46 -6.36
CA GLY A 104 -11.19 -12.18 -6.74
C GLY A 104 -9.89 -11.38 -6.54
N THR A 105 -8.79 -12.11 -6.32
CA THR A 105 -7.48 -11.53 -5.99
C THR A 105 -6.89 -10.70 -7.13
N ASN A 106 -7.17 -11.11 -8.38
CA ASN A 106 -6.63 -10.51 -9.60
C ASN A 106 -7.68 -9.64 -10.32
N HIS A 107 -8.62 -9.03 -9.59
CA HIS A 107 -9.58 -8.14 -10.23
C HIS A 107 -8.88 -6.86 -10.72
N PRO A 108 -9.06 -6.40 -11.97
CA PRO A 108 -8.35 -5.23 -12.52
C PRO A 108 -8.48 -3.95 -11.69
N ALA A 109 -9.59 -3.78 -10.98
CA ALA A 109 -9.82 -2.64 -10.09
C ALA A 109 -8.82 -2.54 -8.92
N LEU A 110 -8.13 -3.64 -8.60
CA LEU A 110 -7.12 -3.66 -7.55
C LEU A 110 -5.74 -3.22 -8.06
N PHE A 111 -5.56 -2.99 -9.36
CA PHE A 111 -4.25 -2.75 -9.98
C PHE A 111 -4.21 -1.38 -10.63
N THR A 112 -3.03 -0.76 -10.61
CA THR A 112 -2.72 0.50 -11.29
C THR A 112 -1.37 0.42 -11.98
N LYS A 113 -1.16 1.26 -13.00
CA LYS A 113 0.14 1.43 -13.69
C LYS A 113 0.84 2.74 -13.36
N SER A 114 0.19 3.64 -12.63
CA SER A 114 0.82 4.84 -12.12
C SER A 114 0.11 5.35 -10.88
N PHE A 115 0.80 6.16 -10.08
CA PHE A 115 0.20 6.80 -8.93
C PHE A 115 0.86 8.14 -8.68
N HIS A 116 0.21 8.98 -7.86
CA HIS A 116 0.70 10.30 -7.52
C HIS A 116 1.09 10.37 -6.06
N THR A 117 2.15 11.12 -5.81
CA THR A 117 2.64 11.41 -4.47
C THR A 117 2.53 12.89 -4.15
N ASP A 118 2.71 13.24 -2.88
CA ASP A 118 2.94 14.59 -2.41
C ASP A 118 4.36 15.05 -2.75
N ILE A 119 4.76 16.23 -2.28
CA ILE A 119 6.14 16.71 -2.41
C ILE A 119 7.08 15.71 -1.71
N PRO A 120 8.12 15.19 -2.41
CA PRO A 120 9.06 14.25 -1.82
C PRO A 120 9.95 14.92 -0.78
N TYR A 121 10.22 14.19 0.30
CA TYR A 121 11.31 14.49 1.22
C TYR A 121 12.54 13.73 0.77
N TRP A 122 13.57 14.44 0.33
CA TRP A 122 14.88 13.89 -0.02
C TRP A 122 15.77 13.84 1.23
N ILE A 123 16.51 12.75 1.41
CA ILE A 123 17.47 12.62 2.52
C ILE A 123 18.67 13.54 2.28
N ASN A 124 19.15 13.54 1.03
CA ASN A 124 20.16 14.45 0.53
C ASN A 124 19.48 15.51 -0.35
N GLU A 125 20.01 15.73 -1.55
CA GLU A 125 19.39 16.58 -2.57
C GLU A 125 18.53 15.76 -3.54
N MET A 126 17.61 16.44 -4.22
CA MET A 126 16.89 15.84 -5.34
C MET A 126 17.88 15.40 -6.42
N PRO A 127 17.75 14.18 -7.00
CA PRO A 127 18.64 13.73 -8.07
C PRO A 127 18.75 14.76 -9.19
N LEU A 128 19.98 15.10 -9.59
CA LEU A 128 20.22 16.15 -10.58
C LEU A 128 19.51 15.86 -11.91
N LEU A 129 19.55 14.60 -12.36
CA LEU A 129 18.88 14.17 -13.58
C LEU A 129 17.35 14.37 -13.51
N LEU A 130 16.74 14.15 -12.35
CA LEU A 130 15.31 14.44 -12.13
C LEU A 130 15.03 15.94 -12.25
N LYS A 131 15.91 16.78 -11.70
CA LYS A 131 15.80 18.24 -11.76
C LYS A 131 15.92 18.79 -13.18
N GLU A 132 16.85 18.23 -13.97
CA GLU A 132 17.18 18.72 -15.31
C GLU A 132 16.23 18.19 -16.39
N THR A 133 15.83 16.92 -16.30
CA THR A 133 15.03 16.26 -17.34
C THR A 133 13.56 16.09 -16.97
N GLY A 134 13.22 16.28 -15.68
CA GLY A 134 11.90 15.99 -15.15
C GLY A 134 11.62 14.50 -14.94
N GLN A 135 12.57 13.60 -15.24
CA GLN A 135 12.41 12.15 -15.07
C GLN A 135 13.66 11.50 -14.47
N TYR A 136 13.45 10.41 -13.75
CA TYR A 136 14.54 9.63 -13.18
C TYR A 136 14.12 8.18 -12.98
N GLN A 137 14.98 7.24 -13.33
CA GLN A 137 14.76 5.81 -13.07
C GLN A 137 15.37 5.46 -11.72
N CYS A 138 14.58 4.82 -10.86
CA CYS A 138 15.00 4.41 -9.52
C CYS A 138 14.21 3.19 -9.08
N ASP A 139 14.61 2.60 -7.97
CA ASP A 139 13.84 1.55 -7.32
C ASP A 139 12.84 2.16 -6.32
N PHE A 140 11.65 1.57 -6.19
CA PHE A 140 10.69 1.99 -5.17
C PHE A 140 10.16 0.83 -4.34
N ARG A 141 9.78 1.13 -3.10
CA ARG A 141 8.93 0.27 -2.26
C ARG A 141 7.88 1.09 -1.53
N PHE A 142 6.69 0.52 -1.37
CA PHE A 142 5.60 1.14 -0.61
C PHE A 142 5.14 0.30 0.59
N GLN A 143 5.58 -0.96 0.68
CA GLN A 143 5.41 -1.82 1.84
C GLN A 143 6.74 -2.44 2.25
N HIS A 144 6.98 -2.55 3.55
CA HIS A 144 8.28 -3.01 4.09
C HIS A 144 8.68 -4.43 3.68
N LYS A 145 7.73 -5.30 3.32
CA LYS A 145 8.01 -6.68 2.88
C LYS A 145 8.21 -6.80 1.37
N HIS A 146 7.82 -5.78 0.61
CA HIS A 146 7.98 -5.80 -0.83
C HIS A 146 9.44 -5.59 -1.17
N ARG A 147 9.91 -6.34 -2.16
CA ARG A 147 11.19 -6.04 -2.79
C ARG A 147 11.07 -4.73 -3.58
N PRO A 148 12.17 -3.96 -3.68
CA PRO A 148 12.17 -2.78 -4.51
C PRO A 148 11.86 -3.14 -5.97
N LEU A 149 11.06 -2.30 -6.63
CA LEU A 149 10.71 -2.43 -8.04
C LEU A 149 11.30 -1.24 -8.79
N SER A 150 11.99 -1.49 -9.90
CA SER A 150 12.45 -0.41 -10.79
C SER A 150 11.27 0.31 -11.42
N VAL A 151 11.27 1.64 -11.31
CA VAL A 151 10.23 2.54 -11.80
C VAL A 151 10.83 3.80 -12.39
N ILE A 152 9.98 4.57 -13.08
CA ILE A 152 10.31 5.92 -13.52
C ILE A 152 9.49 6.90 -12.68
N ILE A 153 10.17 7.82 -12.01
CA ILE A 153 9.53 8.97 -11.36
C ILE A 153 9.60 10.18 -12.28
N SER A 154 8.49 10.91 -12.36
CA SER A 154 8.37 12.15 -13.15
C SER A 154 8.02 13.31 -12.22
N LEU A 155 8.79 14.39 -12.29
CA LEU A 155 8.54 15.63 -11.55
C LEU A 155 7.44 16.42 -12.24
N LEU A 156 6.41 16.79 -11.48
CA LEU A 156 5.29 17.60 -11.95
C LEU A 156 5.48 19.09 -11.57
N ASN A 157 4.71 19.98 -12.21
CA ASN A 157 4.85 21.45 -12.07
C ASN A 157 4.72 21.98 -10.63
N ASN A 158 4.06 21.23 -9.75
CA ASN A 158 3.86 21.53 -8.33
C ASN A 158 4.90 20.86 -7.41
N ASN A 159 6.02 20.39 -7.96
CA ASN A 159 7.07 19.64 -7.27
C ASN A 159 6.62 18.30 -6.67
N THR A 160 5.46 17.77 -7.08
CA THR A 160 5.06 16.40 -6.71
C THR A 160 5.59 15.41 -7.73
N LEU A 161 5.54 14.11 -7.39
CA LEU A 161 5.95 13.05 -8.31
C LEU A 161 4.76 12.25 -8.81
N GLN A 162 4.77 11.95 -10.10
CA GLN A 162 4.05 10.82 -10.68
C GLN A 162 5.01 9.64 -10.78
N VAL A 163 4.62 8.49 -10.26
CA VAL A 163 5.40 7.25 -10.36
C VAL A 163 4.78 6.35 -11.41
N SER A 164 5.56 5.97 -12.41
CA SER A 164 5.14 5.07 -13.49
C SER A 164 5.67 3.66 -13.24
N LEU A 165 4.75 2.70 -13.24
CA LEU A 165 5.01 1.30 -12.91
C LEU A 165 5.16 0.50 -14.21
N PRO A 166 6.28 -0.21 -14.43
CA PRO A 166 6.46 -1.01 -15.65
C PRO A 166 5.49 -2.19 -15.71
N ILE A 167 5.06 -2.68 -14.55
CA ILE A 167 4.04 -3.72 -14.40
C ILE A 167 2.89 -3.22 -13.53
N PRO A 168 1.64 -3.65 -13.74
CA PRO A 168 0.54 -3.27 -12.87
C PRO A 168 0.77 -3.71 -11.43
N ILE A 169 0.73 -2.77 -10.47
CA ILE A 169 0.91 -3.07 -9.06
C ILE A 169 -0.42 -3.06 -8.33
N ARG A 170 -0.62 -4.10 -7.51
CA ARG A 170 -1.80 -4.29 -6.70
C ARG A 170 -1.82 -3.35 -5.50
N SER A 171 -2.96 -2.70 -5.28
CA SER A 171 -3.35 -2.04 -4.03
C SER A 171 -2.38 -0.97 -3.53
N ILE A 172 -1.95 -0.09 -4.43
CA ILE A 172 -1.32 1.18 -4.04
C ILE A 172 -2.29 1.93 -3.11
N CYS A 173 -1.82 2.28 -1.91
CA CYS A 173 -2.66 2.84 -0.84
C CYS A 173 -2.33 4.30 -0.60
N PRO A 174 -3.25 5.25 -0.89
CA PRO A 174 -3.11 6.61 -0.41
C PRO A 174 -2.94 6.67 1.11
N GLY A 175 -2.04 7.54 1.58
CA GLY A 175 -1.62 7.67 2.97
C GLY A 175 -0.40 6.81 3.36
N GLN A 176 -0.04 5.79 2.57
CA GLN A 176 1.27 5.13 2.70
C GLN A 176 2.37 5.99 2.07
N TYR A 177 3.63 5.61 2.27
CA TYR A 177 4.77 6.27 1.67
C TYR A 177 5.37 5.41 0.57
N ALA A 178 5.66 6.03 -0.58
CA ALA A 178 6.58 5.49 -1.56
C ALA A 178 7.99 5.93 -1.15
N VAL A 179 8.89 4.97 -0.99
CA VAL A 179 10.30 5.24 -0.69
C VAL A 179 11.12 4.88 -1.92
N PHE A 180 12.06 5.75 -2.28
CA PHE A 180 12.87 5.65 -3.49
C PHE A 180 14.32 5.30 -3.15
N TYR A 181 14.93 4.47 -3.99
CA TYR A 181 16.27 3.93 -3.82
C TYR A 181 17.05 4.11 -5.11
N ASP A 182 18.34 4.39 -4.99
CA ASP A 182 19.31 4.17 -6.06
C ASP A 182 20.32 3.15 -5.55
N GLU A 183 20.25 1.94 -6.10
CA GLU A 183 20.97 0.76 -5.62
C GLU A 183 20.80 0.51 -4.09
N ASN A 184 21.80 0.86 -3.29
CA ASN A 184 21.80 0.69 -1.83
C ASN A 184 21.53 2.00 -1.07
N GLU A 185 21.40 3.13 -1.77
CA GLU A 185 21.11 4.43 -1.18
C GLU A 185 19.60 4.66 -1.12
N VAL A 186 19.14 5.22 0.00
CA VAL A 186 17.77 5.72 0.11
C VAL A 186 17.77 7.18 -0.34
N LEU A 187 17.14 7.48 -1.47
CA LEU A 187 17.08 8.84 -2.00
C LEU A 187 16.15 9.72 -1.15
N GLY A 188 14.99 9.17 -0.81
CA GLY A 188 13.92 9.92 -0.17
C GLY A 188 12.60 9.15 -0.13
N ALA A 189 11.55 9.83 0.34
CA ALA A 189 10.21 9.28 0.38
C ALA A 189 9.16 10.35 0.13
N ALA A 190 8.04 9.94 -0.44
CA ALA A 190 6.88 10.79 -0.65
C ALA A 190 5.61 10.08 -0.20
N ARG A 191 4.69 10.83 0.40
CA ARG A 191 3.37 10.29 0.78
C ARG A 191 2.54 10.07 -0.48
N ILE A 192 1.94 8.90 -0.63
CA ILE A 192 1.05 8.58 -1.74
C ILE A 192 -0.27 9.32 -1.49
N ILE A 193 -0.69 10.16 -2.42
CA ILE A 193 -1.91 10.98 -2.30
C ILE A 193 -3.06 10.40 -3.12
N ASP A 194 -2.74 9.76 -4.23
CA ASP A 194 -3.70 9.18 -5.17
C ASP A 194 -3.12 7.91 -5.78
N SER A 195 -3.92 6.85 -5.86
CA SER A 195 -3.52 5.55 -6.40
C SER A 195 -3.52 5.48 -7.92
N GLY A 196 -3.89 6.57 -8.61
CA GLY A 196 -4.08 6.61 -10.05
C GLY A 196 -5.35 5.88 -10.49
N ILE A 197 -5.53 5.82 -11.81
CA ILE A 197 -6.69 5.19 -12.44
C ILE A 197 -6.50 3.67 -12.41
N SER A 198 -7.52 2.95 -11.92
CA SER A 198 -7.46 1.49 -11.88
C SER A 198 -7.50 0.88 -13.28
N LEU A 199 -6.95 -0.31 -13.44
CA LEU A 199 -7.02 -1.02 -14.72
C LEU A 199 -8.46 -1.37 -15.13
N TYR A 200 -9.37 -1.49 -14.16
CA TYR A 200 -10.80 -1.66 -14.45
C TYR A 200 -11.39 -0.41 -15.11
N ASP A 201 -11.10 0.77 -14.57
CA ASP A 201 -11.60 2.04 -15.11
C ASP A 201 -10.97 2.35 -16.49
N LEU A 202 -9.72 1.90 -16.71
CA LEU A 202 -9.04 1.97 -18.01
C LEU A 202 -9.56 0.94 -19.04
N LYS A 203 -10.51 0.06 -18.67
CA LYS A 203 -10.99 -1.05 -19.50
C LYS A 203 -9.85 -1.93 -20.04
N TRP A 204 -8.87 -2.19 -19.19
CA TRP A 204 -7.69 -2.97 -19.52
C TRP A 204 -8.05 -4.41 -19.88
N THR A 205 -7.52 -4.92 -20.99
CA THR A 205 -7.84 -6.25 -21.53
C THR A 205 -6.70 -7.26 -21.45
N GLU A 206 -5.46 -6.82 -21.19
CA GLU A 206 -4.32 -7.73 -21.11
C GLU A 206 -4.31 -8.52 -19.79
N PRO A 207 -3.79 -9.76 -19.80
CA PRO A 207 -3.74 -10.59 -18.59
C PRO A 207 -2.90 -9.94 -17.49
N LEU A 208 -3.42 -10.01 -16.26
CA LEU A 208 -2.70 -9.55 -15.08
C LEU A 208 -1.68 -10.60 -14.66
N ILE A 209 -0.40 -10.24 -14.76
CA ILE A 209 0.66 -10.98 -14.07
C ILE A 209 0.49 -10.68 -12.57
N ASN A 210 0.59 -11.71 -11.73
CA ASN A 210 0.42 -11.55 -10.28
C ASN A 210 1.61 -10.76 -9.70
N SER A 211 1.46 -9.44 -9.61
CA SER A 211 2.51 -8.55 -9.09
C SER A 211 2.78 -8.73 -7.61
N ASP A 212 1.82 -9.22 -6.81
CA ASP A 212 2.08 -9.61 -5.43
C ASP A 212 3.04 -10.81 -5.37
N LEU A 213 2.92 -11.77 -6.30
CA LEU A 213 3.93 -12.83 -6.45
C LEU A 213 5.28 -12.21 -6.82
N PHE A 214 5.31 -11.35 -7.84
CA PHE A 214 6.55 -10.71 -8.33
C PHE A 214 7.29 -9.93 -7.24
N LEU A 215 6.57 -9.10 -6.48
CA LEU A 215 7.11 -8.29 -5.38
C LEU A 215 7.58 -9.12 -4.17
N ASN A 216 7.10 -10.36 -4.04
CA ASN A 216 7.46 -11.27 -2.93
C ASN A 216 8.41 -12.41 -3.35
N MET A 217 8.60 -12.69 -4.65
CA MET A 217 9.27 -13.90 -5.16
C MET A 217 10.76 -13.79 -5.49
N CYS A 218 11.38 -12.60 -5.53
CA CYS A 218 12.73 -12.48 -6.11
C CYS A 218 13.84 -12.26 -5.11
#